data_AF-A0A7R7JEP5-F1
#
_entry.id   AF-A0A7R7JEP5-F1
#
_cell.length_a   1.000
_cell.length_b   1.000
_cell.length_c   1.000
_cell.angle_alpha   90.00
_cell.angle_beta   90.00
_cell.angle_gamma   90.00
#
_symmetry.space_group_name_H-M   'P 1'
#
loop_
_entity.id
_entity.type
_entity.pdbx_description
1 polymer ?
#
loop_
_entity_poly.entity_id
_entity_poly.type
_entity_poly.pdbx_seq_one_letter_code
_entity_poly.pdbx_strand_id
1 'polypeptide(L)'
;MAKRKTKSYPESFRREAVRLADQPDRTAADVARELGIHVGQIYNWRTQFNKLSKGQFTVADGTNYSQQEKAEIRRLKKEVADLKEERDFLKKATAYFAKADK
;
A
#
# COMPACT_ATOMS: atom_id res chain seq x y z
N MET A 1 30.38 13.86 -19.21
CA MET A 1 29.01 14.32 -18.87
C MET A 1 29.02 14.87 -17.44
N ALA A 2 28.90 16.19 -17.25
CA ALA A 2 28.91 16.78 -15.90
C ALA A 2 27.62 16.44 -15.14
N LYS A 3 27.76 15.89 -13.92
CA LYS A 3 26.63 15.54 -13.05
C LYS A 3 25.90 16.82 -12.65
N ARG A 4 24.68 17.05 -13.15
CA ARG A 4 23.83 18.19 -12.76
C ARG A 4 23.63 18.13 -11.24
N LYS A 5 24.07 19.19 -10.54
CA LYS A 5 23.92 19.35 -9.10
C LYS A 5 22.44 19.56 -8.80
N THR A 6 21.75 18.51 -8.35
CA THR A 6 20.34 18.61 -7.96
C THR A 6 20.22 19.40 -6.67
N LYS A 7 19.39 20.45 -6.67
CA LYS A 7 19.05 21.18 -5.44
C LYS A 7 18.30 20.21 -4.52
N SER A 8 18.88 19.91 -3.37
CA SER A 8 18.26 19.05 -2.36
C SER A 8 17.34 19.88 -1.50
N TYR A 9 16.06 19.54 -1.48
CA TYR A 9 15.09 20.14 -0.56
C TYR A 9 15.00 19.31 0.72
N PRO A 10 14.80 19.92 1.90
CA PRO A 10 14.56 19.17 3.13
C PRO A 10 13.27 18.36 3.03
N GLU A 11 13.16 17.25 3.77
CA GLU A 11 12.01 16.36 3.69
C GLU A 11 10.70 17.07 4.08
N SER A 12 10.74 17.90 5.12
CA SER A 12 9.61 18.72 5.57
C SER A 12 9.03 19.56 4.43
N PHE A 13 9.89 20.21 3.64
CA PHE A 13 9.49 21.00 2.49
C PHE A 13 8.82 20.14 1.41
N ARG A 14 9.40 18.97 1.10
CA ARG A 14 8.83 18.06 0.10
C ARG A 14 7.45 17.55 0.52
N ARG A 15 7.30 17.22 1.81
CA ARG A 15 6.04 16.72 2.39
C ARG A 15 4.96 17.79 2.35
N GLU A 16 5.32 19.03 2.69
CA GLU A 16 4.40 20.15 2.65
C GLU A 16 3.98 20.51 1.21
N ALA A 17 4.92 20.48 0.27
CA ALA A 17 4.63 20.70 -1.16
C ALA A 17 3.64 19.64 -1.71
N VAL A 18 3.79 18.38 -1.32
CA VAL A 18 2.85 17.32 -1.70
C VAL A 18 1.50 17.50 -1.01
N ARG A 19 1.48 17.84 0.28
CA ARG A 19 0.25 18.11 1.05
C ARG A 19 -0.57 19.23 0.40
N LEU A 20 0.09 20.32 0.00
CA LEU A 20 -0.55 21.44 -0.70
C LEU A 20 -1.10 21.02 -2.07
N ALA A 21 -0.37 20.19 -2.81
CA ALA A 21 -0.77 19.69 -4.13
C ALA A 21 -1.86 18.60 -4.09
N ASP A 22 -2.16 18.05 -2.91
CA ASP A 22 -3.24 17.08 -2.67
C ASP A 22 -4.53 17.76 -2.18
N GLN A 23 -4.52 19.08 -1.97
CA GLN A 23 -5.73 19.83 -1.63
C GLN A 23 -6.69 19.90 -2.84
N PRO A 24 -8.02 19.83 -2.62
CA PRO A 24 -9.00 19.78 -3.71
C PRO A 24 -8.99 21.01 -4.62
N ASP A 25 -8.59 22.17 -4.08
CA ASP A 25 -8.63 23.47 -4.78
C ASP A 25 -7.28 23.85 -5.42
N ARG A 26 -6.29 22.96 -5.39
CA ARG A 26 -4.92 23.24 -5.83
C ARG A 26 -4.41 22.15 -6.77
N THR A 27 -3.78 22.54 -7.86
CA THR A 27 -3.08 21.60 -8.73
C THR A 27 -1.59 21.55 -8.39
N ALA A 28 -0.93 20.43 -8.70
CA ALA A 28 0.52 20.33 -8.59
C ALA A 28 1.25 21.41 -9.41
N ALA A 29 0.68 21.86 -10.53
CA ALA A 29 1.26 22.91 -11.35
C ALA A 29 1.22 24.28 -10.66
N ASP A 30 0.13 24.60 -9.96
CA ASP A 30 -0.02 25.86 -9.23
C ASP A 30 0.91 25.91 -8.03
N VAL A 31 0.95 24.83 -7.26
CA VAL A 31 1.87 24.69 -6.11
C VAL A 31 3.33 24.74 -6.57
N ALA A 32 3.66 24.12 -7.70
CA ALA A 32 5.01 24.20 -8.26
C ALA A 32 5.41 25.63 -8.64
N ARG A 33 4.47 26.39 -9.23
CA ARG A 33 4.67 27.81 -9.60
C ARG A 33 4.90 28.68 -8.36
N GLU A 34 4.08 28.49 -7.32
CA GLU A 34 4.17 29.22 -6.06
C GLU A 34 5.49 28.94 -5.33
N LEU A 35 5.91 27.67 -5.30
CA LEU A 35 7.14 27.24 -4.63
C LEU A 35 8.41 27.45 -5.49
N GLY A 36 8.28 27.89 -6.74
CA GLY A 36 9.41 28.08 -7.66
C GLY A 36 10.14 26.77 -8.01
N ILE A 37 9.41 25.66 -8.06
CA ILE A 37 9.95 24.32 -8.35
C ILE A 37 9.35 23.75 -9.64
N HIS A 38 9.99 22.70 -10.17
CA HIS A 38 9.45 22.01 -11.34
C HIS A 38 8.33 21.06 -10.93
N VAL A 39 7.19 21.06 -11.63
CA VAL A 39 6.02 20.23 -11.31
C VAL A 39 6.35 18.73 -11.19
N GLY A 40 7.27 18.25 -12.03
CA GLY A 40 7.76 16.87 -11.98
C GLY A 40 8.41 16.49 -10.64
N GLN A 41 8.95 17.45 -9.87
CA GLN A 41 9.47 17.20 -8.52
C GLN A 41 8.36 16.82 -7.56
N ILE A 42 7.19 17.47 -7.63
CA ILE A 42 6.03 17.16 -6.79
C ILE A 42 5.51 15.74 -7.10
N TYR A 43 5.40 15.37 -8.38
CA TYR A 43 5.00 14.01 -8.77
C TYR A 43 6.01 12.94 -8.32
N ASN A 44 7.30 13.24 -8.42
CA ASN A 44 8.35 12.37 -7.93
C ASN A 44 8.27 12.19 -6.40
N TRP A 45 8.06 13.28 -5.65
CA TRP A 45 7.89 13.21 -4.20
C TRP A 45 6.62 12.48 -3.79
N ARG A 46 5.49 12.68 -4.49
CA ARG A 46 4.25 11.91 -4.27
C ARG A 46 4.50 10.41 -4.44
N THR A 47 5.24 10.03 -5.48
CA THR A 47 5.63 8.63 -5.71
C THR A 47 6.58 8.12 -4.63
N GLN A 48 7.56 8.92 -4.21
CA GLN A 48 8.48 8.57 -3.13
C GLN A 48 7.74 8.38 -1.81
N PHE A 49 6.84 9.29 -1.43
CA PHE A 49 6.04 9.18 -0.20
C PHE A 49 5.03 8.05 -0.24
N ASN A 50 4.43 7.74 -1.40
CA ASN A 50 3.58 6.56 -1.54
C ASN A 50 4.36 5.24 -1.52
N LYS A 51 5.59 5.24 -2.05
CA LYS A 51 6.52 4.11 -1.92
C LYS A 51 7.08 4.00 -0.51
N LEU A 52 7.26 5.10 0.21
CA LEU A 52 7.65 5.14 1.61
C LEU A 52 6.47 4.75 2.49
N SER A 53 5.21 5.07 2.21
CA SER A 53 4.08 4.58 3.03
C SER A 53 3.88 3.09 2.86
N LYS A 54 3.98 2.58 1.62
CA LYS A 54 4.02 1.14 1.32
C LYS A 54 5.32 0.49 1.81
N GLY A 55 6.40 1.26 1.82
CA GLY A 55 7.77 0.88 2.14
C GLY A 55 8.06 0.88 3.64
N GLN A 56 7.36 1.71 4.41
CA GLN A 56 7.53 1.85 5.86
C GLN A 56 6.75 0.77 6.60
N PHE A 57 5.82 0.10 5.91
CA PHE A 57 5.34 -1.23 6.32
C PHE A 57 6.34 -2.34 5.96
N THR A 58 7.25 -2.14 4.98
CA THR A 58 8.17 -3.19 4.49
C THR A 58 9.65 -2.97 4.81
N VAL A 59 10.01 -1.87 5.47
CA VAL A 59 11.39 -1.45 5.77
C VAL A 59 11.39 -0.93 7.22
N ALA A 60 10.92 -1.77 8.13
CA ALA A 60 11.60 -1.87 9.40
C ALA A 60 12.65 -2.98 9.18
N ASP A 61 13.94 -2.65 9.28
CA ASP A 61 15.02 -3.65 9.46
C ASP A 61 15.57 -4.41 8.23
N GLY A 62 15.67 -3.77 7.06
CA GLY A 62 16.56 -4.23 5.97
C GLY A 62 16.21 -5.57 5.32
N THR A 63 15.12 -6.21 5.74
CA THR A 63 14.61 -7.47 5.22
C THR A 63 13.30 -7.20 4.49
N ASN A 64 13.19 -7.67 3.24
CA ASN A 64 11.98 -7.51 2.43
C ASN A 64 10.86 -8.41 2.96
N TYR A 65 10.20 -8.01 4.05
CA TYR A 65 9.06 -8.71 4.66
C TYR A 65 7.87 -8.86 3.69
N SER A 66 7.82 -8.03 2.64
CA SER A 66 6.77 -8.04 1.60
C SER A 66 6.55 -9.40 0.94
N GLN A 67 7.56 -10.28 0.86
CA GLN A 67 7.40 -11.60 0.21
C GLN A 67 6.95 -12.67 1.20
N GLN A 68 7.45 -12.66 2.44
CA GLN A 68 7.02 -13.61 3.48
C GLN A 68 5.60 -13.34 3.94
N GLU A 69 5.21 -12.06 4.11
CA GLU A 69 3.83 -11.70 4.45
C GLU A 69 2.85 -12.06 3.34
N LYS A 70 3.23 -11.90 2.06
CA LYS A 70 2.39 -12.34 0.94
C LYS A 70 2.24 -13.85 0.89
N ALA A 71 3.29 -14.59 1.23
CA ALA A 71 3.24 -16.05 1.31
C ALA A 71 2.30 -16.48 2.47
N GLU A 72 2.40 -15.82 3.61
CA GLU A 72 1.56 -16.10 4.77
C GLU A 72 0.09 -15.73 4.52
N ILE A 73 -0.19 -14.58 3.90
CA ILE A 73 -1.54 -14.21 3.46
C ILE A 73 -2.13 -15.25 2.49
N ARG A 74 -1.33 -15.77 1.56
CA ARG A 74 -1.78 -16.84 0.66
C ARG A 74 -2.08 -18.12 1.40
N ARG A 75 -1.21 -18.52 2.35
CA ARG A 75 -1.39 -19.70 3.19
C ARG A 75 -2.66 -19.59 4.03
N LEU A 76 -2.83 -18.48 4.76
CA LEU A 76 -3.99 -18.22 5.61
C LEU A 76 -5.29 -18.17 4.80
N LYS A 77 -5.27 -17.58 3.60
CA LYS A 77 -6.45 -17.60 2.70
C LYS A 77 -6.83 -19.01 2.26
N LYS A 78 -5.83 -19.87 2.01
CA LYS A 78 -6.07 -21.27 1.67
C LYS A 78 -6.66 -22.03 2.87
N GLU A 79 -6.07 -21.88 4.05
CA GLU A 79 -6.55 -22.53 5.26
C GLU A 79 -7.98 -22.10 5.61
N VAL A 80 -8.31 -20.82 5.46
CA VAL A 80 -9.69 -20.32 5.64
C VAL A 80 -10.66 -20.92 4.61
N ALA A 81 -10.20 -21.16 3.37
CA ALA A 81 -11.03 -21.81 2.36
C ALA A 81 -11.30 -23.28 2.72
N ASP A 82 -10.24 -24.02 3.05
CA ASP A 82 -10.30 -25.43 3.43
C ASP A 82 -11.22 -25.64 4.66
N LEU A 83 -11.05 -24.82 5.71
CA LEU A 83 -11.90 -24.87 6.91
C LEU A 83 -13.37 -24.52 6.62
N LYS A 84 -13.64 -23.61 5.66
CA LYS A 84 -15.01 -23.30 5.26
C LYS A 84 -15.66 -24.46 4.54
N GLU A 85 -14.93 -25.13 3.65
CA GLU A 85 -15.42 -26.31 2.94
C GLU A 85 -15.74 -27.45 3.91
N GLU A 86 -14.85 -27.74 4.86
CA GLU A 86 -15.07 -28.77 5.87
C GLU A 86 -16.30 -28.45 6.74
N ARG A 87 -16.42 -27.20 7.20
CA ARG A 87 -17.59 -26.74 7.96
C ARG A 87 -18.88 -26.89 7.16
N ASP A 88 -18.85 -26.57 5.88
CA ASP A 88 -20.03 -26.67 5.00
C ASP A 88 -20.38 -28.13 4.69
N PHE A 89 -19.40 -29.00 4.54
CA PHE A 89 -19.60 -30.44 4.40
C PHE A 89 -20.25 -31.03 5.66
N LEU A 90 -19.71 -30.75 6.85
CA LEU A 90 -20.27 -31.21 8.12
C LEU A 90 -21.70 -30.71 8.34
N LYS A 91 -21.99 -29.45 8.01
CA LYS A 91 -23.36 -28.91 8.07
C LYS A 91 -24.32 -29.63 7.13
N LYS A 92 -23.89 -29.98 5.92
CA LYS A 92 -24.71 -30.76 4.98
C LYS A 92 -24.93 -32.18 5.47
N ALA A 93 -23.89 -32.82 6.02
CA ALA A 93 -23.98 -34.16 6.58
C ALA A 93 -24.94 -34.20 7.77
N THR A 94 -24.82 -33.30 8.74
CA THR A 94 -25.75 -33.24 9.89
C THR A 94 -27.19 -32.97 9.45
N ALA A 95 -27.40 -32.09 8.47
CA ALA A 95 -28.72 -31.84 7.91
C ALA A 95 -29.29 -33.05 7.15
N TYR A 96 -28.45 -33.91 6.58
CA TYR A 96 -28.87 -35.16 5.94
C TYR A 96 -29.26 -36.21 7.00
N PHE A 97 -28.42 -36.43 8.01
CA PHE A 97 -28.70 -37.38 9.09
C PHE A 97 -29.92 -36.99 9.92
N ALA A 98 -30.08 -35.70 10.26
CA ALA A 98 -31.27 -35.21 10.98
C ALA A 98 -32.58 -35.33 10.18
N LYS A 99 -32.52 -35.51 8.86
CA LYS A 99 -33.70 -35.81 8.02
C LYS A 99 -33.98 -37.31 7.89
N ALA A 100 -32.97 -38.16 8.10
CA ALA A 100 -33.10 -39.61 8.04
C ALA A 100 -33.59 -40.21 9.37
N ASP A 101 -33.38 -39.52 10.49
CA ASP A 101 -33.85 -39.91 11.83
C ASP A 101 -35.33 -39.55 12.12
N LYS A 102 -36.15 -39.30 11.08
CA LYS A 102 -37.55 -38.89 11.21
C LYS A 102 -38.51 -39.78 10.44
#